data_AF-A0A844M892-F1
#
_entry.id   AF-A0A844M892-F1
#
_cell.length_a   1.000
_cell.length_b   1.000
_cell.length_c   1.000
_cell.angle_alpha   90.00
_cell.angle_beta   90.00
_cell.angle_gamma   90.00
#
_symmetry.space_group_name_H-M   'P 1'
#
loop_
_entity.id
_entity.type
_entity.pdbx_description
1 polymer ?
#
loop_
_entity_poly.entity_id
_entity_poly.type
_entity_poly.pdbx_seq_one_letter_code
_entity_poly.pdbx_strand_id
1 'polypeptide(L)'
;MLVSFLSDVNPEIRSTAACNLGEIHDIRSVPHLIDLVRYDTAESVRSEALSALENYRSPEILDCLINEVYREKKSRRPRQVVAQQLQKYNEEKSVDALTALLLQDEDVYVRIFAADSLLILNRPRLSGVWKQALDDESTYVIEIANQALSQIKDSNELLEAG
;
A
#
# COMPACT_ATOMS: atom_id res chain seq x y z
N MET A 1 -6.64 -19.61 -20.43
CA MET A 1 -7.23 -20.65 -19.57
C MET A 1 -7.22 -20.27 -18.09
N LEU A 2 -6.30 -19.43 -17.59
CA LEU A 2 -6.32 -19.03 -16.16
C LEU A 2 -7.48 -18.14 -15.75
N VAL A 3 -7.92 -17.25 -16.64
CA VAL A 3 -9.05 -16.33 -16.39
C VAL A 3 -10.33 -17.05 -15.93
N SER A 4 -10.62 -18.26 -16.43
CA SER A 4 -11.82 -18.99 -16.02
C SER A 4 -11.80 -19.43 -14.55
N PHE A 5 -10.62 -19.57 -13.95
CA PHE A 5 -10.49 -19.95 -12.53
C PHE A 5 -10.69 -18.77 -11.57
N LEU A 6 -10.75 -17.52 -12.08
CA LEU A 6 -11.03 -16.34 -11.25
C LEU A 6 -12.50 -16.28 -10.77
N SER A 7 -13.37 -17.14 -11.28
CA SER A 7 -14.77 -17.24 -10.84
C SER A 7 -15.09 -18.56 -10.14
N ASP A 8 -14.06 -19.31 -9.72
CA ASP A 8 -14.26 -20.55 -9.00
C ASP A 8 -14.93 -20.31 -7.63
N VAL A 9 -15.76 -21.25 -7.19
CA VAL A 9 -16.43 -21.17 -5.88
C VAL A 9 -15.43 -21.20 -4.72
N ASN A 10 -14.28 -21.86 -4.91
CA ASN A 10 -13.24 -21.98 -3.90
C ASN A 10 -12.29 -20.76 -3.95
N PRO A 11 -12.20 -19.96 -2.87
CA PRO A 11 -11.29 -18.81 -2.82
C PRO A 11 -9.82 -19.18 -3.01
N GLU A 12 -9.39 -20.38 -2.62
CA GLU A 12 -8.00 -20.83 -2.81
C GLU A 12 -7.65 -21.06 -4.29
N ILE A 13 -8.64 -21.48 -5.10
CA ILE A 13 -8.47 -21.61 -6.55
C ILE A 13 -8.38 -20.22 -7.17
N ARG A 14 -9.23 -19.28 -6.73
CA ARG A 14 -9.22 -17.89 -7.23
C ARG A 14 -7.92 -17.17 -6.87
N SER A 15 -7.41 -17.31 -5.64
CA SER A 15 -6.16 -16.70 -5.18
C SER A 15 -4.97 -17.26 -5.98
N THR A 16 -4.90 -18.58 -6.17
CA THR A 16 -3.88 -19.24 -7.00
C THR A 16 -3.94 -18.74 -8.44
N ALA A 17 -5.14 -18.57 -9.00
CA ALA A 17 -5.30 -18.04 -10.35
C ALA A 17 -4.83 -16.58 -10.46
N ALA A 18 -5.13 -15.73 -9.47
CA ALA A 18 -4.65 -14.35 -9.42
C ALA A 18 -3.11 -14.28 -9.33
N CYS A 19 -2.52 -15.08 -8.44
CA CYS A 19 -1.07 -15.21 -8.28
C CYS A 19 -0.40 -15.61 -9.60
N ASN A 20 -0.89 -16.67 -10.25
CA ASN A 20 -0.36 -17.14 -11.54
C ASN A 20 -0.50 -16.10 -12.66
N LEU A 21 -1.58 -15.30 -12.67
CA LEU A 21 -1.72 -14.19 -13.62
C LEU A 21 -0.68 -13.10 -13.38
N GLY A 22 -0.36 -12.82 -12.12
CA GLY A 22 0.74 -11.94 -11.72
C GLY A 22 2.08 -12.39 -12.28
N GLU A 23 2.45 -13.66 -12.07
CA GLU A 23 3.71 -14.27 -12.54
C GLU A 23 3.87 -14.27 -14.07
N ILE A 24 2.75 -14.33 -14.81
CA ILE A 24 2.77 -14.30 -16.28
C ILE A 24 3.09 -12.89 -16.81
N HIS A 25 2.81 -11.85 -16.03
CA HIS A 25 3.01 -10.45 -16.41
C HIS A 25 2.32 -10.03 -17.73
N ASP A 26 1.19 -10.65 -18.09
CA ASP A 26 0.40 -10.23 -19.25
C ASP A 26 -0.55 -9.09 -18.88
N ILE A 27 -0.35 -7.92 -19.50
CA ILE A 27 -1.17 -6.71 -19.30
C ILE A 27 -2.67 -6.95 -19.53
N ARG A 28 -3.05 -7.95 -20.34
CA ARG A 28 -4.45 -8.31 -20.59
C ARG A 28 -5.16 -8.85 -19.35
N SER A 29 -4.41 -9.29 -18.33
CA SER A 29 -4.94 -9.75 -17.05
C SER A 29 -5.35 -8.61 -16.11
N VAL A 30 -4.82 -7.39 -16.30
CA VAL A 30 -5.01 -6.26 -15.38
C VAL A 30 -6.49 -5.95 -15.08
N PRO A 31 -7.40 -5.87 -16.07
CA PRO A 31 -8.82 -5.63 -15.77
C PRO A 31 -9.44 -6.70 -14.87
N HIS A 32 -8.98 -7.95 -14.99
CA HIS A 32 -9.54 -9.07 -14.24
C HIS A 32 -9.01 -9.09 -12.80
N LEU A 33 -7.74 -8.72 -12.62
CA LEU A 33 -7.13 -8.54 -11.31
C LEU A 33 -7.80 -7.36 -10.57
N ILE A 34 -8.06 -6.25 -11.27
CA ILE A 34 -8.81 -5.11 -10.72
C ILE A 34 -10.20 -5.54 -10.24
N ASP A 35 -10.93 -6.34 -11.03
CA ASP A 35 -12.25 -6.85 -10.64
C ASP A 35 -12.18 -7.72 -9.38
N LEU A 36 -11.16 -8.57 -9.26
CA LEU A 36 -10.95 -9.35 -8.03
C LEU A 36 -10.72 -8.45 -6.82
N VAL A 37 -9.87 -7.42 -6.93
CA VAL A 37 -9.67 -6.47 -5.83
C VAL A 37 -10.98 -5.76 -5.46
N ARG A 38 -11.78 -5.36 -6.45
CA ARG A 38 -13.02 -4.62 -6.19
C ARG A 38 -14.09 -5.48 -5.55
N TYR A 39 -14.28 -6.71 -6.03
CA TYR A 39 -15.52 -7.45 -5.79
C TYR A 39 -15.32 -8.76 -5.03
N ASP A 40 -14.10 -9.29 -4.91
CA ASP A 40 -13.91 -10.56 -4.20
C ASP A 40 -14.09 -10.40 -2.68
N THR A 41 -14.90 -11.29 -2.11
CA THR A 41 -15.22 -11.28 -0.69
C THR A 41 -14.08 -11.80 0.18
N ALA A 42 -13.19 -12.63 -0.38
CA ALA A 42 -12.08 -13.24 0.34
C ALA A 42 -10.84 -12.35 0.31
N GLU A 43 -10.31 -12.00 1.47
CA GLU A 43 -9.12 -11.13 1.57
C GLU A 43 -7.86 -11.78 0.99
N SER A 44 -7.75 -13.12 1.02
CA SER A 44 -6.65 -13.85 0.41
C SER A 44 -6.63 -13.62 -1.10
N VAL A 45 -7.78 -13.72 -1.76
CA VAL A 45 -7.92 -13.47 -3.21
C VAL A 45 -7.57 -12.02 -3.54
N ARG A 46 -8.09 -11.06 -2.77
CA ARG A 46 -7.76 -9.64 -2.97
C ARG A 46 -6.27 -9.37 -2.77
N SER A 47 -5.63 -9.98 -1.77
CA SER A 47 -4.20 -9.83 -1.51
C SER A 47 -3.34 -10.35 -2.66
N GLU A 48 -3.69 -11.49 -3.24
CA GLU A 48 -3.00 -12.03 -4.41
C GLU A 48 -3.23 -11.16 -5.65
N ALA A 49 -4.45 -10.69 -5.86
CA ALA A 49 -4.75 -9.77 -6.97
C ALA A 49 -4.02 -8.43 -6.83
N LEU A 50 -3.93 -7.86 -5.62
CA LEU A 50 -3.13 -6.68 -5.32
C LEU A 50 -1.65 -6.95 -5.61
N SER A 51 -1.10 -8.05 -5.11
CA SER A 51 0.31 -8.43 -5.35
C SER A 51 0.60 -8.58 -6.84
N ALA A 52 -0.29 -9.23 -7.60
CA ALA A 52 -0.18 -9.37 -9.04
C ALA A 52 -0.20 -8.03 -9.79
N LEU A 53 -0.85 -7.00 -9.22
CA LEU A 53 -0.89 -5.65 -9.79
C LEU A 53 0.37 -4.81 -9.49
N GLU A 54 1.30 -5.29 -8.67
CA GLU A 54 2.44 -4.50 -8.15
C GLU A 54 3.34 -3.86 -9.23
N ASN A 55 3.48 -4.53 -10.37
CA ASN A 55 4.32 -4.09 -11.48
C ASN A 55 3.57 -3.24 -12.52
N TYR A 56 2.27 -3.03 -12.30
CA TYR A 56 1.42 -2.20 -13.16
C TYR A 56 1.08 -0.90 -12.47
N ARG A 57 0.94 0.17 -13.26
CA ARG A 57 0.55 1.48 -12.77
C ARG A 57 -0.52 2.07 -13.65
N SER A 58 -1.63 2.43 -13.04
CA SER A 58 -2.69 3.22 -13.67
C SER A 58 -3.46 3.96 -12.58
N PRO A 59 -4.17 5.05 -12.93
CA PRO A 59 -5.08 5.72 -12.00
C PRO A 59 -6.12 4.76 -11.39
N GLU A 60 -6.54 3.78 -12.18
CA GLU A 60 -7.51 2.77 -11.75
C GLU A 60 -6.94 1.81 -10.69
N ILE A 61 -5.69 1.38 -10.85
CA ILE A 61 -4.99 0.56 -9.83
C ILE A 61 -4.81 1.39 -8.56
N LEU A 62 -4.40 2.65 -8.67
CA LEU A 62 -4.26 3.53 -7.52
C LEU A 62 -5.57 3.68 -6.75
N ASP A 63 -6.70 3.84 -7.44
CA ASP A 63 -8.02 3.89 -6.79
C ASP A 63 -8.36 2.57 -6.08
N CYS A 64 -7.98 1.43 -6.65
CA CYS A 64 -8.15 0.13 -5.98
C CYS A 64 -7.30 0.01 -4.71
N LEU A 65 -6.03 0.44 -4.74
CA LEU A 65 -5.15 0.47 -3.58
C LEU A 65 -5.75 1.33 -2.46
N ILE A 66 -6.19 2.55 -2.80
CA ILE A 66 -6.78 3.50 -1.84
C ILE A 66 -8.06 2.93 -1.24
N ASN A 67 -8.94 2.33 -2.06
CA ASN A 67 -10.18 1.74 -1.56
C ASN A 67 -9.94 0.56 -0.59
N GLU A 68 -8.88 -0.23 -0.80
CA GLU A 68 -8.57 -1.34 0.11
C GLU A 68 -8.06 -0.85 1.49
N VAL A 69 -7.44 0.34 1.58
CA VAL A 69 -7.05 0.96 2.86
C VAL A 69 -8.25 1.12 3.80
N TYR A 70 -9.41 1.50 3.26
CA TYR A 70 -10.61 1.84 4.02
C TYR A 70 -11.65 0.73 4.06
N ARG A 71 -11.35 -0.45 3.51
CA ARG A 71 -12.25 -1.60 3.53
C ARG A 71 -12.32 -2.24 4.92
N GLU A 72 -13.39 -2.98 5.19
CA GLU A 72 -13.52 -3.80 6.41
C GLU A 72 -12.29 -4.69 6.58
N LYS A 73 -11.70 -4.66 7.77
CA LYS A 73 -10.41 -5.28 8.09
C LYS A 73 -10.64 -6.65 8.72
N LYS A 74 -10.34 -7.75 8.01
CA LYS A 74 -10.37 -9.12 8.58
C LYS A 74 -8.97 -9.69 8.81
N SER A 75 -7.97 -9.19 8.08
CA SER A 75 -6.56 -9.51 8.21
C SER A 75 -5.71 -8.30 7.83
N ARG A 76 -4.42 -8.33 8.20
CA ARG A 76 -3.46 -7.28 7.83
C ARG A 76 -2.98 -7.34 6.39
N ARG A 77 -3.07 -8.51 5.73
CA ARG A 77 -2.29 -8.81 4.52
C ARG A 77 -2.60 -7.86 3.34
N PRO A 78 -3.86 -7.57 2.98
CA PRO A 78 -4.15 -6.63 1.90
C PRO A 78 -3.53 -5.25 2.15
N ARG A 79 -3.62 -4.75 3.39
CA ARG A 79 -3.14 -3.42 3.77
C ARG A 79 -1.61 -3.32 3.75
N GLN A 80 -0.90 -4.38 4.11
CA GLN A 80 0.56 -4.42 3.97
C GLN A 80 0.99 -4.32 2.51
N VAL A 81 0.34 -5.09 1.62
CA VAL A 81 0.61 -5.05 0.17
C VAL A 81 0.31 -3.65 -0.38
N VAL A 82 -0.80 -3.06 0.03
CA VAL A 82 -1.20 -1.70 -0.37
C VAL A 82 -0.17 -0.66 0.09
N ALA A 83 0.27 -0.69 1.35
CA ALA A 83 1.27 0.23 1.87
C ALA A 83 2.54 0.20 1.00
N GLN A 84 3.09 -0.99 0.77
CA GLN A 84 4.29 -1.17 -0.05
C GLN A 84 4.12 -0.67 -1.49
N GLN A 85 2.93 -0.80 -2.08
CA GLN A 85 2.69 -0.35 -3.46
C GLN A 85 2.45 1.15 -3.57
N LEU A 86 1.80 1.78 -2.59
CA LEU A 86 1.45 3.21 -2.63
C LEU A 86 2.69 4.11 -2.72
N GLN A 87 3.87 3.68 -2.25
CA GLN A 87 5.12 4.42 -2.42
C GLN A 87 5.53 4.63 -3.89
N LYS A 88 4.98 3.84 -4.82
CA LYS A 88 5.26 3.93 -6.26
C LYS A 88 4.43 5.03 -6.94
N TYR A 89 3.53 5.68 -6.21
CA TYR A 89 2.58 6.69 -6.67
C TYR A 89 2.92 8.05 -6.04
N ASN A 90 3.06 9.09 -6.87
CA ASN A 90 3.45 10.43 -6.47
C ASN A 90 2.25 11.37 -6.19
N GLU A 91 1.04 10.87 -6.30
CA GLU A 91 -0.18 11.63 -6.11
C GLU A 91 -0.44 11.91 -4.62
N GLU A 92 -1.02 13.06 -4.27
CA GLU A 92 -1.25 13.36 -2.85
C GLU A 92 -2.21 12.37 -2.17
N LYS A 93 -3.14 11.80 -2.93
CA LYS A 93 -4.03 10.76 -2.43
C LYS A 93 -3.31 9.46 -2.02
N SER A 94 -2.14 9.14 -2.59
CA SER A 94 -1.35 7.97 -2.13
C SER A 94 -0.69 8.26 -0.78
N VAL A 95 -0.14 9.47 -0.62
CA VAL A 95 0.45 9.95 0.64
C VAL A 95 -0.61 10.03 1.74
N ASP A 96 -1.80 10.53 1.44
CA ASP A 96 -2.89 10.63 2.42
C ASP A 96 -3.37 9.23 2.85
N ALA A 97 -3.46 8.28 1.92
CA ALA A 97 -3.79 6.89 2.23
C ALA A 97 -2.70 6.20 3.07
N LEU A 98 -1.42 6.40 2.75
CA LEU A 98 -0.31 5.92 3.58
C LEU A 98 -0.30 6.57 4.97
N THR A 99 -0.66 7.85 5.07
CA THR A 99 -0.80 8.56 6.36
C THR A 99 -1.89 7.93 7.21
N ALA A 100 -3.03 7.59 6.61
CA ALA A 100 -4.10 6.88 7.31
C ALA A 100 -3.63 5.50 7.82
N LEU A 101 -2.89 4.74 7.00
CA LEU A 101 -2.31 3.46 7.43
C LEU A 101 -1.31 3.64 8.58
N LEU A 102 -0.43 4.64 8.51
CA LEU A 102 0.57 4.91 9.54
C LEU A 102 -0.07 5.31 10.87
N LEU A 103 -1.06 6.22 10.86
CA LEU A 103 -1.57 6.83 12.10
C LEU A 103 -2.79 6.12 12.68
N GLN A 104 -3.48 5.27 11.92
CA GLN A 104 -4.79 4.74 12.30
C GLN A 104 -4.92 3.22 12.16
N ASP A 105 -3.94 2.51 11.56
CA ASP A 105 -4.04 1.05 11.49
C ASP A 105 -3.73 0.40 12.84
N GLU A 106 -4.60 -0.52 13.25
CA GLU A 106 -4.44 -1.27 14.50
C GLU A 106 -3.24 -2.22 14.47
N ASP A 107 -2.87 -2.73 13.28
CA ASP A 107 -1.80 -3.71 13.13
C ASP A 107 -0.45 -3.01 12.95
N VAL A 108 0.45 -3.25 13.90
CA VAL A 108 1.79 -2.63 13.91
C VAL A 108 2.58 -2.90 12.64
N TYR A 109 2.42 -4.08 12.01
CA TYR A 109 3.16 -4.37 10.79
C TYR A 109 2.64 -3.52 9.62
N VAL A 110 1.34 -3.23 9.56
CA VAL A 110 0.79 -2.31 8.55
C VAL A 110 1.36 -0.91 8.75
N ARG A 111 1.42 -0.42 10.00
CA ARG A 111 2.01 0.88 10.32
C ARG A 111 3.50 0.95 9.94
N ILE A 112 4.26 -0.12 10.19
CA ILE A 112 5.67 -0.24 9.78
C ILE A 112 5.83 -0.09 8.26
N PHE A 113 5.08 -0.86 7.47
CA PHE A 113 5.15 -0.72 6.00
C PHE A 113 4.74 0.68 5.53
N ALA A 114 3.74 1.29 6.16
CA ALA A 114 3.32 2.64 5.84
C ALA A 114 4.41 3.69 6.18
N ALA A 115 5.09 3.53 7.31
CA ALA A 115 6.23 4.36 7.71
C ALA A 115 7.38 4.24 6.69
N ASP A 116 7.78 3.02 6.32
CA ASP A 116 8.84 2.82 5.32
C ASP A 116 8.49 3.48 3.98
N SER A 117 7.25 3.27 3.52
CA SER A 117 6.77 3.85 2.27
C SER A 117 6.65 5.38 2.30
N LEU A 118 6.24 5.97 3.43
CA LEU A 118 6.23 7.41 3.60
C LEU A 118 7.64 7.99 3.70
N LEU A 119 8.60 7.28 4.30
CA LEU A 119 10.01 7.68 4.36
C LEU A 119 10.65 7.67 2.97
N ILE A 120 10.21 6.80 2.06
CA ILE A 120 10.66 6.84 0.66
C ILE A 120 10.15 8.11 -0.05
N LEU A 121 8.93 8.53 0.24
CA LEU A 121 8.34 9.74 -0.35
C LEU A 121 8.82 11.04 0.33
N ASN A 122 9.14 10.97 1.63
CA ASN A 122 9.54 12.00 2.60
C ASN A 122 9.37 13.48 2.21
N ARG A 123 8.16 13.87 1.83
CA ARG A 123 7.83 15.24 1.43
C ARG A 123 7.90 16.19 2.64
N PRO A 124 8.28 17.47 2.46
CA PRO A 124 8.28 18.44 3.56
C PRO A 124 6.93 18.54 4.30
N ARG A 125 5.81 18.36 3.59
CA ARG A 125 4.46 18.36 4.20
C ARG A 125 4.23 17.24 5.22
N LEU A 126 5.06 16.19 5.23
CA LEU A 126 4.96 15.07 6.17
C LEU A 126 5.51 15.38 7.56
N SER A 127 6.17 16.52 7.80
CA SER A 127 6.68 16.84 9.14
C SER A 127 5.61 16.75 10.25
N GLY A 128 4.37 17.15 9.94
CA GLY A 128 3.25 17.02 10.89
C GLY A 128 2.86 15.57 11.15
N VAL A 129 2.88 14.73 10.11
CA VAL A 129 2.59 13.29 10.19
C VAL A 129 3.66 12.58 11.01
N TRP A 130 4.93 12.86 10.74
CA TRP A 130 6.04 12.25 11.49
C TRP A 130 6.06 12.65 12.95
N LYS A 131 5.72 13.90 13.28
CA LYS A 131 5.58 14.32 14.68
C LYS A 131 4.51 13.53 15.43
N GLN A 132 3.39 13.21 14.77
CA GLN A 132 2.36 12.35 15.37
C GLN A 132 2.84 10.89 15.49
N ALA A 133 3.60 10.39 14.51
CA ALA A 133 4.14 9.02 14.54
C ALA A 133 5.17 8.79 15.66
N LEU A 134 5.71 9.86 16.29
CA LEU A 134 6.55 9.73 17.48
C LEU A 134 5.79 9.25 18.72
N ASP A 135 4.46 9.31 18.70
CA ASP A 135 3.59 8.80 19.77
C ASP A 135 3.18 7.33 19.53
N ASP A 136 3.68 6.67 18.47
CA ASP A 136 3.39 5.26 18.19
C ASP A 136 3.98 4.33 19.27
N GLU A 137 3.28 3.24 19.57
CA GLU A 137 3.77 2.23 20.52
C GLU A 137 4.98 1.43 20.00
N SER A 138 5.18 1.40 18.68
CA SER A 138 6.27 0.69 18.03
C SER A 138 7.55 1.53 17.99
N THR A 139 8.60 1.05 18.66
CA THR A 139 9.94 1.67 18.60
C THR A 139 10.44 1.83 17.17
N TYR A 140 10.14 0.88 16.26
CA TYR A 140 10.55 0.99 14.87
C TYR A 140 9.87 2.15 14.15
N VAL A 141 8.57 2.36 14.37
CA VAL A 141 7.84 3.50 13.78
C VAL A 141 8.40 4.82 14.32
N ILE A 142 8.70 4.89 15.62
CA ILE A 142 9.34 6.06 16.24
C ILE A 142 10.73 6.33 15.62
N GLU A 143 11.54 5.29 15.40
CA GLU A 143 12.86 5.40 14.78
C GLU A 143 12.76 5.96 13.35
N ILE A 144 11.85 5.43 12.53
CA ILE A 144 11.59 5.90 11.17
C ILE A 144 11.11 7.35 11.17
N ALA A 145 10.21 7.72 12.08
CA ALA A 145 9.72 9.09 12.21
C ALA A 145 10.84 10.09 12.56
N ASN A 146 11.72 9.75 13.49
CA ASN A 146 12.89 10.57 13.83
C ASN A 146 13.83 10.73 12.64
N GLN A 147 14.12 9.63 11.93
CA GLN A 147 14.93 9.67 10.71
C GLN A 147 14.31 10.60 9.66
N ALA A 148 13.01 10.46 9.41
CA ALA A 148 12.30 11.24 8.40
C ALA A 148 12.32 12.75 8.72
N LEU A 149 12.11 13.11 9.99
CA LEU A 149 12.18 14.49 10.47
C LEU A 149 13.57 15.10 10.31
N SER A 150 14.63 14.32 10.60
CA SER A 150 16.01 14.76 10.38
C SER A 150 16.25 15.07 8.91
N GLN A 151 15.88 14.16 8.00
CA GLN A 151 16.07 14.33 6.56
C GLN A 151 15.31 15.54 5.99
N ILE A 152 14.09 15.80 6.45
CA ILE A 152 13.32 16.98 6.03
C ILE A 152 14.01 18.26 6.52
N LYS A 153 14.48 18.28 7.77
CA LYS A 153 15.19 19.43 8.33
C LYS A 153 16.44 19.76 7.52
N ASP A 154 17.28 18.76 7.26
CA ASP A 154 18.52 18.92 6.49
C ASP A 154 18.23 19.43 5.06
N SER A 155 17.16 18.91 4.44
CA SER A 155 16.74 19.34 3.09
C SER A 155 16.30 20.82 3.05
N ASN A 156 15.61 21.29 4.08
CA ASN A 156 15.18 22.70 4.17
C ASN A 156 16.38 23.63 4.40
N GLU A 157 17.32 23.26 5.27
CA GLU A 157 18.53 24.06 5.53
C GLU A 157 19.39 24.23 4.26
N LEU A 158 19.48 23.19 3.42
CA LEU A 158 20.19 23.27 2.12
C LEU A 158 19.50 24.21 1.12
N LEU A 159 18.18 24.30 1.12
CA LEU A 159 17.42 25.20 0.24
C LEU A 159 17.55 26.67 0.65
N GLU A 160 17.71 26.94 1.96
CA GLU A 160 17.88 28.31 2.48
C GLU A 160 19.33 28.83 2.30
N ALA A 161 20.29 27.94 2.08
CA ALA A 161 21.71 28.27 1.96
C ALA A 161 22.21 28.53 0.52
N GLY A 162 21.39 28.30 -0.50
CA GLY A 162 21.72 28.47 -1.93
C GLY A 162 21.02 29.64 -2.58
#